data_AF-A0A6L8FIN9-F1
#
_entry.id   AF-A0A6L8FIN9-F1
#
_cell.length_a   1.000
_cell.length_b   1.000
_cell.length_c   1.000
_cell.angle_alpha   90.00
_cell.angle_beta   90.00
_cell.angle_gamma   90.00
#
_symmetry.space_group_name_H-M   'P 1'
#
loop_
_entity.id
_entity.type
_entity.pdbx_description
1 polymer ?
#
loop_
_entity_poly.entity_id
_entity_poly.type
_entity_poly.pdbx_seq_one_letter_code
_entity_poly.pdbx_strand_id
1 'polypeptide(L)'
;MTRRRYRSASSGPVFARRVRRARRGMAAVLFAALCFGCAGGEAPVIPVDLSLEIGASGEVDPAATVHLSVYHAWTGVGELRYPLEIVEGFETGLGASTFSFDYPAELGEGLVVYAWVDSDGDGANCTPAARGDMADLVEVEAFPSQQVSVSLFLDAPCAGPDWFFPGPEPERSEALEPQEPEAPEL
;
A
#
# COMPACT_ATOMS: atom_id res chain seq x y z
N MET A 1 25.03 9.61 -41.88
CA MET A 1 24.85 10.72 -40.93
C MET A 1 26.03 10.73 -39.96
N THR A 2 26.61 11.91 -39.79
CA THR A 2 28.02 12.15 -39.42
C THR A 2 28.19 12.36 -37.92
N ARG A 3 29.20 11.69 -37.33
CA ARG A 3 29.62 11.86 -35.93
C ARG A 3 30.17 13.27 -35.67
N ARG A 4 29.86 13.89 -34.53
CA ARG A 4 30.65 14.97 -33.93
C ARG A 4 30.89 14.71 -32.44
N ARG A 5 32.16 14.45 -32.10
CA ARG A 5 32.69 14.48 -30.73
C ARG A 5 33.09 15.93 -30.42
N TYR A 6 32.70 16.46 -29.27
CA TYR A 6 33.29 17.68 -28.71
C TYR A 6 34.18 17.32 -27.52
N ARG A 7 35.48 17.56 -27.69
CA ARG A 7 36.44 17.78 -26.61
C ARG A 7 36.75 19.27 -26.61
N SER A 8 36.66 19.92 -25.45
CA SER A 8 37.43 21.14 -25.21
C SER A 8 37.87 21.17 -23.76
N ALA A 9 39.18 21.17 -23.58
CA ALA A 9 39.85 21.38 -22.32
C ALA A 9 40.11 22.88 -22.14
N SER A 10 40.00 23.39 -20.93
CA SER A 10 40.59 24.70 -20.60
C SER A 10 41.27 24.64 -19.24
N SER A 11 42.54 25.00 -19.26
CA SER A 11 43.51 24.98 -18.17
C SER A 11 43.69 26.37 -17.56
N GLY A 12 43.84 26.43 -16.23
CA GLY A 12 44.56 27.47 -15.47
C GLY A 12 43.73 28.69 -15.00
N PRO A 13 44.22 29.50 -14.03
CA PRO A 13 45.56 29.53 -13.44
C PRO A 13 45.64 29.33 -11.91
N VAL A 14 46.88 29.07 -11.48
CA VAL A 14 47.36 28.97 -10.10
C VAL A 14 47.59 30.37 -9.52
N PHE A 15 47.02 30.68 -8.35
CA PHE A 15 47.44 31.82 -7.53
C PHE A 15 47.78 31.39 -6.10
N ALA A 16 48.94 31.86 -5.67
CA ALA A 16 49.61 31.44 -4.45
C ALA A 16 49.18 32.25 -3.22
N ARG A 17 48.93 31.51 -2.13
CA ARG A 17 49.35 31.71 -0.73
C ARG A 17 49.44 33.16 -0.19
N ARG A 18 48.79 33.43 0.95
CA ARG A 18 49.35 33.23 2.31
C ARG A 18 48.42 33.77 3.43
N VAL A 19 48.60 33.14 4.60
CA VAL A 19 48.26 33.56 5.98
C VAL A 19 46.80 33.44 6.43
N ARG A 20 46.52 32.39 7.23
CA ARG A 20 46.11 32.54 8.64
C ARG A 20 46.36 31.21 9.38
N ARG A 21 47.44 31.23 10.17
CA ARG A 21 47.70 30.30 11.29
C ARG A 21 46.57 30.45 12.32
N ALA A 22 46.32 29.36 13.06
CA ALA A 22 45.50 29.30 14.27
C ALA A 22 43.97 29.42 14.11
N ARG A 23 43.35 28.41 13.45
CA ARG A 23 41.97 27.96 13.73
C ARG A 23 41.66 26.56 13.17
N ARG A 24 42.69 25.73 12.95
CA ARG A 24 42.59 24.42 12.27
C ARG A 24 42.25 23.24 13.19
N GLY A 25 42.10 23.45 14.49
CA GLY A 25 41.78 22.36 15.43
C GLY A 25 40.28 22.11 15.66
N MET A 26 39.43 23.13 15.47
CA MET A 26 38.03 23.04 15.94
C MET A 26 37.02 22.77 14.81
N ALA A 27 37.38 23.06 13.55
CA ALA A 27 36.50 22.82 12.40
C ALA A 27 36.44 21.33 12.00
N ALA A 28 37.48 20.53 12.28
CA ALA A 28 37.50 19.11 11.94
C ALA A 28 36.62 18.26 12.88
N VAL A 29 36.43 18.69 14.14
CA VAL A 29 35.61 17.95 15.13
C VAL A 29 34.11 18.17 14.88
N LEU A 30 33.70 19.36 14.44
CA LEU A 30 32.27 19.63 14.13
C LEU A 30 31.77 18.88 12.89
N PHE A 31 32.64 18.61 11.91
CA PHE A 31 32.26 17.90 10.68
C PHE A 31 32.11 16.39 10.89
N ALA A 32 32.85 15.80 11.85
CA ALA A 32 32.73 14.38 12.19
C ALA A 32 31.45 14.05 12.98
N ALA A 33 30.92 15.00 13.75
CA ALA A 33 29.69 14.81 14.53
C ALA A 33 28.42 14.77 13.67
N LEU A 34 28.46 15.33 12.45
CA LEU A 34 27.32 15.33 11.53
C LEU A 34 27.17 14.02 10.73
N CYS A 35 28.15 13.12 10.78
CA CYS A 35 28.12 11.84 10.05
C CYS A 35 27.54 10.67 10.86
N PHE A 36 27.13 10.88 12.12
CA PHE A 36 26.37 9.89 12.90
C PHE A 36 24.85 10.09 12.80
N GLY A 37 24.40 10.80 11.75
CA GLY A 37 23.00 11.04 11.48
C GLY A 37 22.32 9.79 10.93
N CYS A 38 21.36 9.28 11.70
CA CYS A 38 20.40 8.23 11.36
C CYS A 38 21.01 6.88 10.97
N ALA A 39 21.47 6.13 11.97
CA ALA A 39 21.29 4.68 11.92
C ALA A 39 19.77 4.42 12.05
N GLY A 40 19.03 4.57 10.94
CA GLY A 40 17.66 4.10 10.87
C GLY A 40 17.70 2.60 11.13
N GLY A 41 17.12 2.18 12.25
CA GLY A 41 16.89 0.75 12.48
C GLY A 41 16.06 0.24 11.31
N GLU A 42 16.48 -0.90 10.75
CA GLU A 42 15.64 -1.62 9.79
C GLU A 42 14.28 -1.86 10.44
N ALA A 43 13.24 -1.46 9.74
CA ALA A 43 11.91 -1.49 10.30
C ALA A 43 11.41 -2.94 10.41
N PRO A 44 10.59 -3.26 11.43
CA PRO A 44 10.19 -4.64 11.67
C PRO A 44 9.25 -5.14 10.57
N VAL A 45 9.72 -6.08 9.77
CA VAL A 45 8.90 -6.81 8.80
C VAL A 45 8.30 -8.08 9.41
N ILE A 46 7.07 -8.42 9.01
CA ILE A 46 6.40 -9.67 9.36
C ILE A 46 6.31 -10.52 8.10
N PRO A 47 6.98 -11.69 8.03
CA PRO A 47 6.81 -12.58 6.89
C PRO A 47 5.40 -13.18 6.94
N VAL A 48 4.65 -13.07 5.84
CA VAL A 48 3.28 -13.56 5.71
C VAL A 48 3.20 -14.58 4.59
N ASP A 49 2.69 -15.76 4.91
CA ASP A 49 2.25 -16.78 3.97
C ASP A 49 0.72 -16.69 3.81
N LEU A 50 0.28 -16.27 2.63
CA LEU A 50 -1.11 -16.06 2.26
C LEU A 50 -1.62 -17.23 1.43
N SER A 51 -2.60 -17.96 1.96
CA SER A 51 -3.37 -18.98 1.25
C SER A 51 -4.69 -18.39 0.78
N LEU A 52 -4.97 -18.50 -0.51
CA LEU A 52 -6.16 -17.93 -1.15
C LEU A 52 -6.99 -18.99 -1.83
N GLU A 53 -8.31 -18.84 -1.74
CA GLU A 53 -9.29 -19.52 -2.57
C GLU A 53 -10.14 -18.46 -3.27
N ILE A 54 -10.09 -18.41 -4.61
CA ILE A 54 -10.77 -17.37 -5.40
C ILE A 54 -11.84 -18.02 -6.28
N GLY A 55 -13.11 -17.74 -5.97
CA GLY A 55 -14.24 -18.03 -6.84
C GLY A 55 -14.70 -16.78 -7.59
N ALA A 56 -15.52 -16.95 -8.62
CA ALA A 56 -16.19 -15.85 -9.31
C ALA A 56 -17.63 -16.21 -9.63
N SER A 57 -18.49 -15.20 -9.66
CA SER A 57 -19.85 -15.32 -10.20
C SER A 57 -19.87 -15.13 -11.72
N GLY A 58 -20.91 -15.61 -12.39
CA GLY A 58 -21.14 -15.36 -13.83
C GLY A 58 -20.31 -16.23 -14.79
N GLU A 59 -20.32 -15.84 -16.07
CA GLU A 59 -19.55 -16.47 -17.15
C GLU A 59 -18.15 -15.82 -17.25
N VAL A 60 -17.34 -15.96 -16.21
CA VAL A 60 -15.91 -15.59 -16.26
C VAL A 60 -15.13 -16.74 -16.90
N ASP A 61 -14.23 -16.44 -17.84
CA ASP A 61 -13.34 -17.45 -18.40
C ASP A 61 -12.46 -18.03 -17.27
N PRO A 62 -12.46 -19.35 -17.01
CA PRO A 62 -11.59 -19.95 -16.00
C PRO A 62 -10.09 -19.75 -16.28
N ALA A 63 -9.72 -19.36 -17.50
CA ALA A 63 -8.35 -19.00 -17.87
C ALA A 63 -8.03 -17.50 -17.74
N ALA A 64 -8.99 -16.66 -17.34
CA ALA A 64 -8.77 -15.23 -17.14
C ALA A 64 -7.77 -14.97 -16.01
N THR A 65 -7.00 -13.88 -16.15
CA THR A 65 -6.03 -13.45 -15.14
C THR A 65 -6.76 -12.76 -13.99
N VAL A 66 -6.45 -13.16 -12.77
CA VAL A 66 -6.87 -12.47 -11.55
C VAL A 66 -5.72 -11.63 -11.04
N HIS A 67 -5.96 -10.35 -10.89
CA HIS A 67 -5.03 -9.42 -10.26
C HIS A 67 -5.37 -9.29 -8.78
N LEU A 68 -4.38 -9.56 -7.94
CA LEU A 68 -4.47 -9.52 -6.49
C LEU A 68 -3.67 -8.33 -5.96
N SER A 69 -4.19 -7.61 -4.99
CA SER A 69 -3.46 -6.56 -4.28
C SER A 69 -3.69 -6.69 -2.79
N VAL A 70 -2.60 -6.52 -2.04
CA VAL A 70 -2.59 -6.55 -0.58
C VAL A 70 -2.34 -5.14 -0.09
N TYR A 71 -3.13 -4.71 0.90
CA TYR A 71 -3.09 -3.37 1.45
C TYR A 71 -2.94 -3.38 2.98
N HIS A 72 -2.37 -2.31 3.51
CA HIS A 72 -2.69 -1.87 4.85
C HIS A 72 -4.17 -1.46 4.88
N ALA A 73 -4.91 -1.96 5.87
CA ALA A 73 -6.27 -1.45 6.09
C ALA A 73 -6.21 0.05 6.40
N TRP A 74 -5.26 0.46 7.24
CA TRP A 74 -5.05 1.85 7.61
C TRP A 74 -3.57 2.21 7.72
N THR A 75 -3.21 3.37 7.21
CA THR A 75 -1.87 3.97 7.31
C THR A 75 -1.98 5.37 7.90
N GLY A 76 -0.91 5.82 8.57
CA GLY A 76 -0.87 7.13 9.23
C GLY A 76 -1.48 7.12 10.63
N VAL A 77 -1.59 8.31 11.25
CA VAL A 77 -2.04 8.47 12.63
C VAL A 77 -2.95 9.69 12.78
N GLY A 78 -3.93 9.59 13.68
CA GLY A 78 -4.88 10.68 13.95
C GLY A 78 -5.63 11.13 12.69
N GLU A 79 -5.69 12.43 12.46
CA GLU A 79 -6.39 13.04 11.31
C GLU A 79 -5.71 12.78 9.95
N LEU A 80 -4.46 12.30 9.95
CA LEU A 80 -3.75 11.92 8.73
C LEU A 80 -3.85 10.41 8.46
N ARG A 81 -4.70 9.71 9.19
CA ARG A 81 -4.99 8.30 8.94
C ARG A 81 -5.79 8.16 7.65
N TYR A 82 -5.35 7.30 6.74
CA TYR A 82 -6.00 7.03 5.47
C TYR A 82 -6.00 5.52 5.16
N PRO A 83 -6.98 5.04 4.39
CA PRO A 83 -7.13 3.62 4.10
C PRO A 83 -6.31 3.17 2.89
N LEU A 84 -6.16 1.84 2.73
CA LEU A 84 -5.73 1.20 1.48
C LEU A 84 -4.36 1.65 0.92
N GLU A 85 -3.34 1.73 1.76
CA GLU A 85 -1.96 1.84 1.27
C GLU A 85 -1.49 0.48 0.75
N ILE A 86 -1.02 0.43 -0.50
CA ILE A 86 -0.59 -0.83 -1.12
C ILE A 86 0.68 -1.38 -0.45
N VAL A 87 0.67 -2.68 -0.20
CA VAL A 87 1.82 -3.44 0.32
C VAL A 87 2.47 -4.20 -0.83
N GLU A 88 1.69 -5.01 -1.55
CA GLU A 88 2.20 -5.91 -2.60
C GLU A 88 1.12 -6.23 -3.64
N GLY A 89 1.52 -6.62 -4.85
CA GLY A 89 0.63 -7.05 -5.94
C GLY A 89 1.03 -8.39 -6.56
N PHE A 90 0.05 -9.18 -6.97
CA PHE A 90 0.26 -10.49 -7.60
C PHE A 90 -0.70 -10.72 -8.76
N GLU A 91 -0.38 -11.70 -9.59
CA GLU A 91 -1.26 -12.22 -10.65
C GLU A 91 -1.43 -13.73 -10.46
N THR A 92 -2.64 -14.22 -10.69
CA THR A 92 -2.99 -15.66 -10.60
C THR A 92 -4.20 -15.97 -11.46
N GLY A 93 -4.77 -17.17 -11.33
CA GLY A 93 -6.07 -17.54 -11.87
C GLY A 93 -7.10 -17.81 -10.77
N LEU A 94 -8.29 -18.26 -11.17
CA LEU A 94 -9.31 -18.73 -10.23
C LEU A 94 -8.88 -20.02 -9.50
N GLY A 95 -9.43 -20.24 -8.31
CA GLY A 95 -9.17 -21.39 -7.44
C GLY A 95 -8.11 -21.14 -6.36
N ALA A 96 -7.46 -22.21 -5.91
CA ALA A 96 -6.50 -22.18 -4.82
C ALA A 96 -5.13 -21.62 -5.27
N SER A 97 -4.55 -20.73 -4.47
CA SER A 97 -3.22 -20.16 -4.68
C SER A 97 -2.51 -19.86 -3.36
N THR A 98 -1.19 -19.76 -3.39
CA THR A 98 -0.38 -19.39 -2.20
C THR A 98 0.69 -18.37 -2.57
N PHE A 99 0.86 -17.35 -1.74
CA PHE A 99 1.86 -16.30 -1.91
C PHE A 99 2.60 -16.06 -0.59
N SER A 100 3.82 -15.53 -0.67
CA SER A 100 4.60 -15.09 0.49
C SER A 100 5.10 -13.67 0.27
N PHE A 101 5.02 -12.82 1.29
CA PHE A 101 5.50 -11.43 1.25
C PHE A 101 5.92 -10.93 2.64
N ASP A 102 6.71 -9.86 2.67
CA ASP A 102 7.10 -9.18 3.90
C ASP A 102 6.17 -8.00 4.17
N TYR A 103 5.39 -8.06 5.24
CA TYR A 103 4.48 -6.99 5.64
C TYR A 103 5.22 -5.93 6.49
N PRO A 104 5.26 -4.65 6.05
CA PRO A 104 5.97 -3.58 6.76
C PRO A 104 5.11 -3.01 7.90
N ALA A 105 5.25 -3.57 9.11
CA ALA A 105 4.34 -3.30 10.23
C ALA A 105 4.40 -1.87 10.78
N GLU A 106 5.43 -1.11 10.43
CA GLU A 106 5.59 0.30 10.77
C GLU A 106 4.83 1.26 9.86
N LEU A 107 4.43 0.82 8.66
CA LEU A 107 3.79 1.67 7.66
C LEU A 107 2.27 1.67 7.78
N GLY A 108 1.69 0.67 8.43
CA GLY A 108 0.25 0.60 8.61
C GLY A 108 -0.22 -0.58 9.44
N GLU A 109 -1.51 -0.61 9.71
CA GLU A 109 -2.20 -1.62 10.50
C GLU A 109 -3.35 -2.25 9.72
N GLY A 110 -3.68 -3.48 10.12
CA GLY A 110 -4.67 -4.32 9.44
C GLY A 110 -4.19 -4.79 8.06
N LEU A 111 -4.84 -5.84 7.56
CA LEU A 111 -4.53 -6.43 6.27
C LEU A 111 -5.82 -6.52 5.45
N VAL A 112 -5.80 -5.96 4.26
CA VAL A 112 -6.89 -6.05 3.30
C VAL A 112 -6.38 -6.75 2.05
N VAL A 113 -7.13 -7.73 1.56
CA VAL A 113 -6.84 -8.46 0.33
C VAL A 113 -7.95 -8.18 -0.67
N TYR A 114 -7.56 -7.65 -1.82
CA TYR A 114 -8.44 -7.28 -2.91
C TYR A 114 -8.09 -8.10 -4.15
N ALA A 115 -9.09 -8.53 -4.90
CA ALA A 115 -8.87 -9.15 -6.19
C ALA A 115 -9.89 -8.68 -7.22
N TRP A 116 -9.48 -8.68 -8.48
CA TRP A 116 -10.37 -8.51 -9.63
C TRP A 116 -9.91 -9.38 -10.80
N VAL A 117 -10.84 -9.79 -11.65
CA VAL A 117 -10.55 -10.61 -12.83
C VAL A 117 -10.59 -9.78 -14.11
N ASP A 118 -9.49 -9.82 -14.86
CA ASP A 118 -9.35 -9.20 -16.18
C ASP A 118 -10.05 -10.07 -17.23
N SER A 119 -11.31 -9.73 -17.52
CA SER A 119 -12.17 -10.55 -18.37
C SER A 119 -11.99 -10.26 -19.85
N ASP A 120 -11.39 -9.12 -20.21
CA ASP A 120 -11.18 -8.71 -21.60
C ASP A 120 -9.69 -8.66 -22.01
N GLY A 121 -8.78 -8.87 -21.07
CA GLY A 121 -7.34 -9.00 -21.29
C GLY A 121 -6.62 -7.68 -21.49
N ASP A 122 -7.21 -6.56 -21.06
CA ASP A 122 -6.62 -5.23 -21.24
C ASP A 122 -5.70 -4.80 -20.09
N GLY A 123 -5.65 -5.58 -19.01
CA GLY A 123 -4.83 -5.34 -17.82
C GLY A 123 -5.31 -4.17 -16.96
N ALA A 124 -6.54 -3.72 -17.10
CA ALA A 124 -7.14 -2.65 -16.31
C ALA A 124 -8.46 -3.10 -15.67
N ASN A 125 -8.64 -2.81 -14.39
CA ASN A 125 -9.92 -3.08 -13.71
C ASN A 125 -10.99 -2.11 -14.21
N CYS A 126 -11.80 -2.58 -15.15
CA CYS A 126 -12.86 -1.86 -15.81
C CYS A 126 -12.45 -0.58 -16.55
N THR A 127 -12.97 -0.48 -17.76
CA THR A 127 -12.88 0.73 -18.58
C THR A 127 -14.28 1.26 -18.89
N PRO A 128 -14.40 2.51 -19.38
CA PRO A 128 -15.68 2.99 -19.90
C PRO A 128 -16.25 2.12 -21.03
N ALA A 129 -15.39 1.37 -21.74
CA ALA A 129 -15.75 0.50 -22.85
C ALA A 129 -16.06 -0.95 -22.42
N ALA A 130 -15.42 -1.43 -21.35
CA ALA A 130 -15.57 -2.78 -20.84
C ALA A 130 -15.82 -2.76 -19.34
N ARG A 131 -17.00 -3.25 -18.94
CA ARG A 131 -17.46 -3.24 -17.56
C ARG A 131 -17.74 -4.64 -17.01
N GLY A 132 -17.03 -5.62 -17.54
CA GLY A 132 -17.24 -7.03 -17.26
C GLY A 132 -16.43 -7.56 -16.08
N ASP A 133 -15.41 -6.83 -15.64
CA ASP A 133 -14.51 -7.30 -14.60
C ASP A 133 -15.21 -7.37 -13.25
N MET A 134 -15.06 -8.50 -12.59
CA MET A 134 -15.64 -8.77 -11.28
C MET A 134 -14.54 -8.64 -10.22
N ALA A 135 -14.91 -8.08 -9.08
CA ALA A 135 -14.00 -7.84 -7.97
C ALA A 135 -14.60 -8.29 -6.64
N ASP A 136 -13.72 -8.48 -5.65
CA ASP A 136 -14.08 -8.69 -4.24
C ASP A 136 -12.94 -8.21 -3.33
N LEU A 137 -13.26 -7.98 -2.05
CA LEU A 137 -12.32 -7.53 -1.03
C LEU A 137 -12.64 -8.17 0.32
N VAL A 138 -11.60 -8.63 1.00
CA VAL A 138 -11.70 -9.16 2.38
C VAL A 138 -10.73 -8.41 3.29
N GLU A 139 -11.27 -7.90 4.40
CA GLU A 139 -10.47 -7.46 5.55
C GLU A 139 -10.15 -8.66 6.45
N VAL A 140 -8.87 -8.82 6.81
CA VAL A 140 -8.41 -9.92 7.68
C VAL A 140 -8.45 -9.45 9.13
N GLU A 141 -9.54 -9.76 9.84
CA GLU A 141 -9.75 -9.33 11.23
C GLU A 141 -8.66 -9.82 12.20
N ALA A 142 -8.08 -11.00 11.97
CA ALA A 142 -7.09 -11.64 12.84
C ALA A 142 -5.63 -11.34 12.43
N PHE A 143 -5.29 -10.07 12.18
CA PHE A 143 -3.95 -9.64 11.79
C PHE A 143 -3.32 -8.75 12.88
N PRO A 144 -1.99 -8.85 13.18
CA PRO A 144 -0.93 -9.57 12.47
C PRO A 144 -0.89 -11.09 12.68
N SER A 145 -0.72 -11.83 11.58
CA SER A 145 -0.45 -13.28 11.56
C SER A 145 0.54 -13.60 10.43
N GLN A 146 1.42 -14.58 10.64
CA GLN A 146 2.32 -15.09 9.61
C GLN A 146 1.63 -16.06 8.64
N GLN A 147 0.48 -16.61 9.03
CA GLN A 147 -0.32 -17.51 8.20
C GLN A 147 -1.70 -16.90 8.05
N VAL A 148 -2.06 -16.54 6.83
CA VAL A 148 -3.34 -15.91 6.50
C VAL A 148 -4.06 -16.78 5.50
N SER A 149 -5.35 -17.03 5.75
CA SER A 149 -6.21 -17.77 4.82
C SER A 149 -7.40 -16.90 4.49
N VAL A 150 -7.60 -16.64 3.20
CA VAL A 150 -8.66 -15.77 2.68
C VAL A 150 -9.42 -16.49 1.59
N SER A 151 -10.73 -16.28 1.55
CA SER A 151 -11.60 -16.74 0.47
C SER A 151 -12.29 -15.53 -0.14
N LEU A 152 -12.13 -15.34 -1.45
CA LEU A 152 -12.73 -14.25 -2.22
C LEU A 152 -13.75 -14.84 -3.19
N PHE A 153 -14.87 -14.16 -3.37
CA PHE A 153 -15.87 -14.51 -4.37
C PHE A 153 -16.19 -13.29 -5.24
N LEU A 154 -15.56 -13.24 -6.42
CA LEU A 154 -15.64 -12.09 -7.33
C LEU A 154 -17.06 -11.95 -7.90
N ASP A 155 -17.84 -11.02 -7.35
CA ASP A 155 -19.23 -10.80 -7.74
C ASP A 155 -19.65 -9.32 -7.87
N ALA A 156 -18.76 -8.38 -7.52
CA ALA A 156 -19.01 -6.97 -7.70
C ALA A 156 -18.46 -6.49 -9.06
N PRO A 157 -19.32 -6.10 -10.02
CA PRO A 157 -18.86 -5.63 -11.32
C PRO A 157 -18.28 -4.22 -11.21
N CYS A 158 -17.06 -4.03 -11.73
CA CYS A 158 -16.39 -2.72 -11.78
C CYS A 158 -16.29 -1.98 -10.46
N ALA A 159 -15.97 -2.71 -9.40
CA ALA A 159 -15.63 -2.13 -8.12
C ALA A 159 -14.10 -2.02 -8.00
N GLY A 160 -13.61 -0.85 -7.58
CA GLY A 160 -12.24 -0.70 -7.07
C GLY A 160 -12.19 -0.95 -5.57
N PRO A 161 -11.00 -1.05 -4.94
CA PRO A 161 -10.88 -1.36 -3.52
C PRO A 161 -11.59 -0.32 -2.62
N ASP A 162 -11.56 0.96 -3.00
CA ASP A 162 -12.26 2.04 -2.29
C ASP A 162 -13.79 1.90 -2.28
N TRP A 163 -14.36 1.06 -3.14
CA TRP A 163 -15.79 0.74 -3.12
C TRP A 163 -16.16 -0.15 -1.93
N PHE A 164 -15.24 -1.04 -1.52
CA PHE A 164 -15.43 -1.98 -0.42
C PHE A 164 -14.92 -1.44 0.91
N PHE A 165 -13.86 -0.62 0.90
CA PHE A 165 -13.16 -0.20 2.11
C PHE A 165 -12.82 1.31 2.13
N PRO A 166 -13.01 2.03 3.25
CA PRO A 166 -13.67 1.56 4.47
C PRO A 166 -15.13 1.26 4.15
N GLY A 167 -15.61 0.08 4.58
CA GLY A 167 -16.96 -0.36 4.27
C GLY A 167 -17.99 0.68 4.72
N PRO A 168 -19.25 0.60 4.23
CA PRO A 168 -20.30 1.46 4.71
C PRO A 168 -20.28 1.44 6.24
N GLU A 169 -20.15 2.63 6.86
CA GLU A 169 -20.10 2.76 8.32
C GLU A 169 -21.29 1.96 8.84
N PRO A 170 -21.07 0.91 9.67
CA PRO A 170 -22.15 0.02 10.08
C PRO A 170 -23.23 0.93 10.62
N GLU A 171 -24.41 0.93 9.98
CA GLU A 171 -25.48 1.91 10.27
C GLU A 171 -25.49 2.05 11.76
N ARG A 172 -25.01 3.21 12.24
CA ARG A 172 -24.79 3.45 13.66
C ARG A 172 -26.20 3.47 14.19
N SER A 173 -26.67 2.28 14.55
CA SER A 173 -28.06 1.98 14.89
C SER A 173 -28.38 3.08 15.85
N GLU A 174 -29.20 4.03 15.41
CA GLU A 174 -29.50 5.22 16.19
C GLU A 174 -29.85 4.65 17.55
N ALA A 175 -28.92 4.81 18.49
CA ALA A 175 -29.02 4.18 19.78
C ALA A 175 -30.24 4.87 20.32
N LEU A 176 -31.37 4.17 20.26
CA LEU A 176 -32.70 4.67 20.54
C LEU A 176 -32.54 5.43 21.84
N GLU A 177 -32.44 6.77 21.77
CA GLU A 177 -32.22 7.55 22.97
C GLU A 177 -33.37 7.14 23.88
N PRO A 178 -33.11 6.63 25.09
CA PRO A 178 -34.18 6.22 25.98
C PRO A 178 -35.09 7.43 26.10
N GLN A 179 -36.31 7.35 25.54
CA GLN A 179 -37.24 8.47 25.63
C GLN A 179 -37.46 8.73 27.12
N GLU A 180 -37.01 9.88 27.57
CA GLU A 180 -37.21 10.33 28.93
C GLU A 180 -38.73 10.36 29.17
N PRO A 181 -39.26 9.64 30.17
CA PRO A 181 -40.69 9.55 30.36
C PRO A 181 -41.24 10.95 30.66
N GLU A 182 -42.14 11.45 29.80
CA GLU A 182 -42.88 12.68 30.06
C GLU A 182 -43.62 12.55 31.41
N ALA A 183 -43.33 13.48 32.33
CA ALA A 183 -44.01 13.55 33.60
C ALA A 183 -45.49 13.94 33.38
N PRO A 184 -46.45 13.28 34.07
CA PRO A 184 -47.85 13.61 33.93
C PRO A 184 -48.13 15.03 34.45
N GLU A 185 -48.77 15.87 33.62
CA GLU A 185 -49.32 17.16 34.08
C GLU A 185 -50.44 16.91 35.10
N LEU A 186 -50.34 17.58 36.25
CA LEU A 186 -51.31 17.56 37.36
C LEU A 186 -52.28 18.73 37.28
#